data_AF-A0A9P6AYX7-F1
#
_entry.id   AF-A0A9P6AYX7-F1
#
_cell.length_a   1.000
_cell.length_b   1.000
_cell.length_c   1.000
_cell.angle_alpha   90.00
_cell.angle_beta   90.00
_cell.angle_gamma   90.00
#
_symmetry.space_group_name_H-M   'P 1'
#
loop_
_entity.id
_entity.type
_entity.pdbx_description
1 polymer ?
#
loop_
_entity_poly.entity_id
_entity_poly.type
_entity_poly.pdbx_seq_one_letter_code
_entity_poly.pdbx_strand_id
1 'polypeptide(L)'
;MPRKTQVTVQQQARPTHSNKPKADPAPSEIPLSLEAILSRLDQLEKSDVQQGQTIRALENTIQDLRESDVQQGQTTLAHENTIQDLQESHVQQGQTIRAHENAIQNLQESDARQGRAIRAHENTIQDLQESDARQDWAICGLQQRQQTMMQAIAGDRVAINAIRIRVLLDHGRDHLARLCGYTNWDDLELKIPSDSLRDLVHKVLNTSKDPNWKAIGRKPEVLNMLLEPSTLRRDGNTAAHASTQELIPHGVLAMSVNWERAVMTTIFRAVYGIEPDANF
;
A
#
# COMPACT_ATOMS: atom_id res chain seq x y z
N MET A 1 -21.88 0.17 -52.35
CA MET A 1 -22.74 0.58 -53.49
C MET A 1 -21.93 0.48 -54.77
N PRO A 2 -22.24 -0.40 -55.72
CA PRO A 2 -21.53 -0.42 -57.00
C PRO A 2 -22.24 0.52 -57.99
N ARG A 3 -21.51 1.51 -58.52
CA ARG A 3 -21.95 2.29 -59.68
C ARG A 3 -21.75 1.44 -60.93
N LYS A 4 -22.88 1.01 -61.51
CA LYS A 4 -22.95 0.46 -62.86
C LYS A 4 -22.66 1.59 -63.86
N THR A 5 -21.65 1.43 -64.69
CA THR A 5 -21.48 2.26 -65.89
C THR A 5 -21.91 1.41 -67.08
N GLN A 6 -23.04 1.79 -67.69
CA GLN A 6 -23.55 1.24 -68.93
C GLN A 6 -22.62 1.62 -70.08
N VAL A 7 -22.22 0.64 -70.90
CA VAL A 7 -21.64 0.89 -72.22
C VAL A 7 -22.73 0.68 -73.26
N THR A 8 -23.11 1.76 -73.93
CA THR A 8 -24.04 1.80 -75.05
C THR A 8 -23.37 1.19 -76.28
N VAL A 9 -23.92 0.08 -76.76
CA VAL A 9 -23.55 -0.54 -78.05
C VAL A 9 -24.22 0.27 -79.17
N GLN A 10 -23.44 1.02 -79.94
CA GLN A 10 -23.89 1.51 -81.26
C GLN A 10 -23.63 0.43 -82.30
N GLN A 11 -24.70 -0.27 -82.70
CA GLN A 11 -24.75 -1.08 -83.91
C GLN A 11 -24.67 -0.16 -85.13
N GLN A 12 -23.61 -0.30 -85.91
CA GLN A 12 -23.48 0.37 -87.20
C GLN A 12 -24.14 -0.48 -88.29
N ALA A 13 -25.07 0.16 -88.99
CA ALA A 13 -25.88 -0.41 -90.05
C ALA A 13 -25.03 -0.85 -91.25
N ARG A 14 -25.38 -2.03 -91.77
CA ARG A 14 -24.89 -2.66 -93.00
C ARG A 14 -25.64 -2.08 -94.20
N PRO A 15 -24.99 -1.52 -95.24
CA PRO A 15 -25.62 -1.36 -96.53
C PRO A 15 -25.22 -2.53 -97.44
N THR A 16 -26.20 -3.39 -97.72
CA THR A 16 -26.15 -4.33 -98.84
C THR A 16 -26.77 -3.68 -100.07
N HIS A 17 -25.98 -3.39 -101.10
CA HIS A 17 -26.45 -3.28 -102.48
C HIS A 17 -25.35 -3.89 -103.37
N SER A 18 -25.50 -5.16 -103.77
CA SER A 18 -26.31 -5.63 -104.91
C SER A 18 -25.76 -5.11 -106.24
N ASN A 19 -24.65 -5.73 -106.67
CA ASN A 19 -24.19 -5.72 -108.04
C ASN A 19 -25.26 -6.33 -108.97
N LYS A 20 -25.80 -5.51 -109.86
CA LYS A 20 -26.49 -5.94 -111.08
C LYS A 20 -25.79 -5.21 -112.24
N PRO A 21 -25.04 -5.88 -113.12
CA PRO A 21 -24.46 -5.24 -114.29
C PRO A 21 -25.59 -4.99 -115.29
N LYS A 22 -25.83 -3.70 -115.59
CA LYS A 22 -26.73 -3.29 -116.65
C LYS A 22 -25.95 -3.35 -117.96
N ALA A 23 -26.52 -4.11 -118.89
CA ALA A 23 -26.09 -4.39 -120.26
C ALA A 23 -25.23 -3.31 -120.93
N ASP A 24 -24.15 -3.80 -121.56
CA ASP A 24 -23.31 -3.11 -122.53
C ASP A 24 -24.14 -2.43 -123.63
N PRO A 25 -23.87 -1.17 -124.00
CA PRO A 25 -24.18 -0.72 -125.33
C PRO A 25 -23.22 -1.40 -126.31
N ALA A 26 -23.79 -1.91 -127.40
CA ALA A 26 -23.13 -2.58 -128.51
C ALA A 26 -21.77 -1.94 -128.89
N PRO A 27 -20.77 -2.75 -129.31
CA PRO A 27 -19.51 -2.24 -129.80
C PRO A 27 -19.81 -1.54 -131.13
N SER A 28 -19.95 -0.21 -131.09
CA SER A 28 -19.71 0.62 -132.25
C SER A 28 -18.25 0.39 -132.63
N GLU A 29 -18.07 -0.41 -133.69
CA GLU A 29 -16.82 -0.54 -134.44
C GLU A 29 -16.33 0.85 -134.83
N ILE A 30 -15.50 1.42 -133.97
CA ILE A 30 -14.58 2.47 -134.34
C ILE A 30 -13.26 1.74 -134.48
N PRO A 31 -12.58 1.78 -135.63
CA PRO A 31 -11.22 1.27 -135.71
C PRO A 31 -10.43 2.16 -134.77
N LEU A 32 -10.17 1.70 -133.55
CA LEU A 32 -9.24 2.37 -132.67
C LEU A 32 -7.94 2.43 -133.45
N SER A 33 -7.57 3.63 -133.87
CA SER A 33 -6.22 3.90 -134.35
C SER A 33 -5.26 3.27 -133.34
N LEU A 34 -4.22 2.61 -133.84
CA LEU A 34 -3.16 2.00 -133.03
C LEU A 34 -2.70 2.94 -131.89
N GLU A 35 -2.69 4.25 -132.16
CA GLU A 35 -2.39 5.36 -131.24
C GLU A 35 -3.25 5.39 -129.96
N ALA A 36 -4.56 5.13 -130.09
CA ALA A 36 -5.52 5.18 -128.98
C ALA A 36 -5.43 3.93 -128.09
N ILE A 37 -5.11 2.78 -128.67
CA ILE A 37 -4.81 1.55 -127.93
C ILE A 37 -3.52 1.74 -127.13
N LEU A 38 -2.48 2.28 -127.76
CA LEU A 38 -1.20 2.58 -127.11
C LEU A 38 -1.34 3.58 -125.95
N SER A 39 -2.11 4.65 -126.13
CA SER A 39 -2.36 5.64 -125.06
C SER A 39 -3.12 5.05 -123.85
N ARG A 40 -4.05 4.13 -124.10
CA ARG A 40 -4.81 3.46 -123.03
C ARG A 40 -3.98 2.41 -122.30
N LEU A 41 -3.07 1.75 -123.02
CA LEU A 41 -2.05 0.87 -122.44
C LEU A 41 -1.12 1.65 -121.51
N ASP A 42 -0.62 2.82 -121.94
CA ASP A 42 0.24 3.69 -121.12
C ASP A 42 -0.49 4.20 -119.85
N GLN A 43 -1.79 4.52 -119.95
CA GLN A 43 -2.61 4.86 -118.78
C GLN A 43 -2.83 3.68 -117.82
N LEU A 44 -3.08 2.48 -118.36
CA LEU A 44 -3.21 1.27 -117.54
C LEU A 44 -1.90 0.92 -116.84
N GLU A 45 -0.77 1.06 -117.53
CA GLU A 45 0.57 0.84 -116.96
C GLU A 45 0.85 1.83 -115.82
N LYS A 46 0.56 3.13 -116.01
CA LYS A 46 0.65 4.14 -114.95
C LYS A 46 -0.27 3.84 -113.76
N SER A 47 -1.51 3.42 -114.04
CA SER A 47 -2.47 3.03 -113.00
C SER A 47 -1.99 1.81 -112.22
N ASP A 48 -1.43 0.80 -112.89
CA ASP A 48 -0.90 -0.41 -112.28
C ASP A 48 0.32 -0.09 -111.38
N VAL A 49 1.23 0.75 -111.86
CA VAL A 49 2.36 1.26 -111.04
C VAL A 49 1.85 1.98 -109.79
N GLN A 50 0.83 2.83 -109.90
CA GLN A 50 0.27 3.59 -108.79
C GLN A 50 -0.50 2.72 -107.79
N GLN A 51 -1.23 1.71 -108.28
CA GLN A 51 -1.83 0.67 -107.44
C GLN A 51 -0.76 -0.13 -106.71
N GLY A 52 0.32 -0.52 -107.39
CA GLY A 52 1.46 -1.22 -106.79
C GLY A 52 2.18 -0.41 -105.70
N GLN A 53 2.26 0.92 -105.85
CA GLN A 53 2.75 1.82 -104.80
C GLN A 53 1.77 1.89 -103.60
N THR A 54 0.47 1.96 -103.88
CA THR A 54 -0.58 1.99 -102.84
C THR A 54 -0.60 0.70 -102.03
N ILE A 55 -0.49 -0.45 -102.69
CA ILE A 55 -0.41 -1.77 -102.04
C ILE A 55 0.80 -1.82 -101.10
N ARG A 56 1.99 -1.42 -101.57
CA ARG A 56 3.19 -1.36 -100.71
C ARG A 56 3.02 -0.45 -99.49
N ALA A 57 2.37 0.70 -99.64
CA ALA A 57 2.11 1.60 -98.51
C ALA A 57 1.14 0.99 -97.48
N LEU A 58 0.12 0.27 -97.94
CA LEU A 58 -0.81 -0.46 -97.07
C LEU A 58 -0.12 -1.64 -96.37
N GLU A 59 0.74 -2.38 -97.08
CA GLU A 59 1.54 -3.47 -96.49
C GLU A 59 2.44 -2.97 -95.36
N ASN A 60 3.13 -1.84 -95.57
CA ASN A 60 3.92 -1.21 -94.51
C ASN A 60 3.05 -0.79 -93.32
N THR A 61 1.89 -0.18 -93.57
CA THR A 61 0.96 0.20 -92.50
C THR A 61 0.45 -1.00 -91.70
N ILE A 62 0.14 -2.12 -92.38
CA ILE A 62 -0.26 -3.37 -91.74
C ILE A 62 0.89 -3.93 -90.89
N GLN A 63 2.13 -3.84 -91.36
CA GLN A 63 3.30 -4.28 -90.63
C GLN A 63 3.51 -3.44 -89.35
N ASP A 64 3.44 -2.11 -89.45
CA ASP A 64 3.53 -1.21 -88.30
C ASP A 64 2.43 -1.47 -87.27
N LEU A 65 1.20 -1.72 -87.72
CA LEU A 65 0.07 -2.08 -86.85
C LEU A 65 0.31 -3.42 -86.14
N ARG A 66 0.87 -4.43 -86.81
CA ARG A 66 1.20 -5.72 -86.20
C ARG A 66 2.27 -5.55 -85.11
N GLU A 67 3.28 -4.74 -85.36
CA GLU A 67 4.32 -4.46 -84.37
C GLU A 67 3.75 -3.70 -83.16
N SER A 68 2.85 -2.74 -83.40
CA SER A 68 2.14 -2.03 -82.34
C SER A 68 1.26 -2.97 -81.51
N ASP A 69 0.53 -3.89 -82.14
CA ASP A 69 -0.32 -4.88 -81.46
C ASP A 69 0.51 -5.82 -80.57
N VAL A 70 1.67 -6.28 -81.06
CA VAL A 70 2.61 -7.09 -80.26
C VAL A 70 3.12 -6.31 -79.03
N GLN A 71 3.48 -5.03 -79.19
CA GLN A 71 3.92 -4.19 -78.07
C GLN A 71 2.80 -3.94 -77.04
N GLN A 72 1.57 -3.73 -77.50
CA GLN A 72 0.40 -3.60 -76.62
C GLN A 72 0.12 -4.90 -75.87
N GLY A 73 0.25 -6.06 -76.52
CA GLY A 73 0.13 -7.37 -75.88
C GLY A 73 1.16 -7.57 -74.76
N GLN A 74 2.43 -7.23 -75.02
CA GLN A 74 3.50 -7.29 -74.01
C GLN A 74 3.23 -6.34 -72.83
N THR A 75 2.77 -5.12 -73.11
CA THR A 75 2.42 -4.13 -72.08
C THR A 75 1.25 -4.63 -71.22
N THR A 76 0.25 -5.26 -71.84
CA THR A 76 -0.92 -5.82 -71.16
C THR A 76 -0.49 -6.93 -70.19
N LEU A 77 0.35 -7.86 -70.65
CA LEU A 77 0.90 -8.92 -69.79
C LEU A 77 1.69 -8.37 -68.59
N ALA A 78 2.48 -7.31 -68.80
CA ALA A 78 3.22 -6.66 -67.71
C ALA A 78 2.27 -6.03 -66.66
N HIS A 79 1.20 -5.39 -67.11
CA HIS A 79 0.16 -4.87 -66.21
C HIS A 79 -0.57 -5.97 -65.46
N GLU A 80 -0.91 -7.09 -66.12
CA GLU A 80 -1.56 -8.24 -65.47
C GLU A 80 -0.70 -8.81 -64.34
N ASN A 81 0.60 -9.02 -64.58
CA ASN A 81 1.55 -9.46 -63.56
C ASN A 81 1.61 -8.46 -62.38
N THR A 82 1.65 -7.16 -62.68
CA THR A 82 1.68 -6.12 -61.64
C THR A 82 0.40 -6.12 -60.79
N ILE A 83 -0.76 -6.32 -61.42
CA ILE A 83 -2.04 -6.43 -60.73
C ILE A 83 -2.06 -7.67 -59.82
N GLN A 84 -1.52 -8.80 -60.29
CA GLN A 84 -1.42 -10.01 -59.48
C GLN A 84 -0.54 -9.80 -58.24
N ASP A 85 0.65 -9.22 -58.41
CA ASP A 85 1.56 -8.91 -57.29
C ASP A 85 0.89 -7.97 -56.26
N LEU A 86 0.14 -6.98 -56.72
CA LEU A 86 -0.61 -6.08 -55.86
C LEU A 86 -1.74 -6.78 -55.11
N GLN A 87 -2.43 -7.73 -55.75
CA GLN A 87 -3.47 -8.53 -55.10
C GLN A 87 -2.90 -9.40 -53.99
N GLU A 88 -1.76 -10.06 -54.24
CA GLU A 88 -1.06 -10.86 -53.24
C GLU A 88 -0.59 -10.01 -52.06
N SER A 89 0.01 -8.84 -52.35
CA SER A 89 0.41 -7.87 -51.33
C SER A 89 -0.77 -7.38 -50.49
N HIS A 90 -1.92 -7.09 -51.11
CA HIS A 90 -3.13 -6.68 -50.40
C HIS A 90 -3.66 -7.79 -49.47
N VAL A 91 -3.61 -9.05 -49.90
CA VAL A 91 -3.99 -10.19 -49.04
C VAL A 91 -3.06 -10.30 -47.83
N GLN A 92 -1.75 -10.17 -48.03
CA GLN A 92 -0.76 -10.21 -46.94
C GLN A 92 -0.97 -9.06 -45.94
N GLN A 93 -1.19 -7.84 -46.43
CA GLN A 93 -1.51 -6.70 -45.56
C GLN A 93 -2.78 -6.95 -44.74
N GLY A 94 -3.82 -7.52 -45.36
CA GLY A 94 -5.05 -7.90 -44.66
C GLY A 94 -4.82 -8.93 -43.54
N GLN A 95 -3.91 -9.89 -43.73
CA GLN A 95 -3.53 -10.84 -42.68
C GLN A 95 -2.78 -10.16 -41.54
N THR A 96 -1.84 -9.26 -41.85
CA THR A 96 -1.10 -8.48 -40.86
C THR A 96 -2.02 -7.59 -40.02
N ILE A 97 -3.00 -6.92 -40.65
CA ILE A 97 -3.98 -6.10 -39.93
C ILE A 97 -4.75 -6.95 -38.91
N ARG A 98 -5.28 -8.11 -39.32
CA ARG A 98 -6.01 -9.01 -38.40
C ARG A 98 -5.13 -9.50 -37.24
N ALA A 99 -3.85 -9.78 -37.51
CA ALA A 99 -2.91 -10.18 -36.46
C ALA A 99 -2.71 -9.05 -35.43
N HIS A 100 -2.60 -7.80 -35.89
CA HIS A 100 -2.51 -6.64 -35.02
C HIS A 100 -3.80 -6.38 -34.24
N GLU A 101 -4.97 -6.52 -34.87
CA GLU A 101 -6.27 -6.40 -34.18
C GLU A 101 -6.40 -7.40 -33.02
N ASN A 102 -6.03 -8.67 -33.24
CA ASN A 102 -6.03 -9.69 -32.20
C ASN A 102 -5.04 -9.36 -31.06
N ALA A 103 -3.84 -8.86 -31.40
CA ALA A 103 -2.86 -8.47 -30.40
C ALA A 103 -3.36 -7.30 -29.54
N ILE A 104 -3.99 -6.30 -30.16
CA ILE A 104 -4.60 -5.16 -29.45
C ILE A 104 -5.70 -5.64 -28.51
N GLN A 105 -6.58 -6.54 -28.97
CA GLN A 105 -7.65 -7.09 -28.13
C GLN A 105 -7.10 -7.83 -26.91
N ASN A 106 -6.06 -8.65 -27.09
CA ASN A 106 -5.40 -9.35 -25.99
C ASN A 106 -4.75 -8.38 -24.98
N LEU A 107 -4.13 -7.30 -25.46
CA LEU A 107 -3.56 -6.27 -24.60
C LEU A 107 -4.64 -5.53 -23.81
N GLN A 108 -5.77 -5.19 -24.43
CA GLN A 108 -6.90 -4.56 -23.74
C GLN A 108 -7.47 -5.45 -22.63
N GLU A 109 -7.58 -6.76 -22.88
CA GLU A 109 -8.03 -7.69 -21.85
C GLU A 109 -7.02 -7.81 -20.70
N SER A 110 -5.73 -7.85 -21.02
CA SER A 110 -4.65 -7.87 -20.02
C SER A 110 -4.66 -6.60 -19.17
N ASP A 111 -4.80 -5.43 -19.78
CA ASP A 111 -4.89 -4.14 -19.10
C ASP A 111 -6.10 -4.09 -18.15
N ALA A 112 -7.27 -4.56 -18.62
CA ALA A 112 -8.46 -4.65 -17.78
C ALA A 112 -8.28 -5.60 -16.58
N ARG A 113 -7.54 -6.71 -16.76
CA ARG A 113 -7.19 -7.64 -15.66
C ARG A 113 -6.25 -6.97 -14.66
N GLN A 114 -5.22 -6.28 -15.12
CA GLN A 114 -4.29 -5.54 -14.28
C GLN A 114 -5.00 -4.44 -13.49
N GLY A 115 -5.88 -3.66 -14.13
CA GLY A 115 -6.68 -2.64 -13.45
C GLY A 115 -7.65 -3.18 -12.40
N ARG A 116 -8.11 -4.44 -12.52
CA ARG A 116 -8.86 -5.11 -11.44
C ARG A 116 -7.96 -5.52 -10.29
N ALA A 117 -6.77 -6.06 -10.58
CA ALA A 117 -5.80 -6.46 -9.56
C ALA A 117 -5.31 -5.25 -8.73
N ILE A 118 -5.00 -4.13 -9.39
CA ILE A 118 -4.60 -2.88 -8.72
C ILE A 118 -5.66 -2.44 -7.71
N ARG A 119 -6.94 -2.36 -8.12
CA ARG A 119 -8.04 -1.98 -7.22
C ARG A 119 -8.20 -2.94 -6.03
N ALA A 120 -8.02 -4.25 -6.25
CA ALA A 120 -8.07 -5.21 -5.16
C ALA A 120 -6.92 -4.99 -4.15
N HIS A 121 -5.73 -4.68 -4.63
CA HIS A 121 -4.60 -4.33 -3.78
C HIS A 121 -4.82 -3.01 -3.04
N GLU A 122 -5.37 -1.98 -3.69
CA GLU A 122 -5.72 -0.70 -3.05
C GLU A 122 -6.69 -0.91 -1.88
N ASN A 123 -7.75 -1.70 -2.08
CA ASN A 123 -8.69 -2.04 -1.00
C ASN A 123 -8.00 -2.78 0.16
N THR A 124 -7.12 -3.74 -0.16
CA THR A 124 -6.38 -4.49 0.87
C THR A 124 -5.46 -3.56 1.68
N ILE A 125 -4.80 -2.62 1.01
CA ILE A 125 -3.94 -1.62 1.67
C ILE A 125 -4.78 -0.74 2.60
N GLN A 126 -5.96 -0.30 2.15
CA GLN A 126 -6.86 0.50 2.98
C GLN A 126 -7.32 -0.28 4.23
N ASP A 127 -7.74 -1.54 4.08
CA ASP A 127 -8.14 -2.38 5.21
C ASP A 127 -7.00 -2.57 6.23
N LEU A 128 -5.77 -2.74 5.74
CA LEU A 128 -4.58 -2.84 6.59
C LEU A 128 -4.29 -1.54 7.33
N GLN A 129 -4.41 -0.38 6.67
CA GLN A 129 -4.24 0.93 7.31
C GLN A 129 -5.29 1.18 8.40
N GLU A 130 -6.54 0.78 8.16
CA GLU A 130 -7.59 0.88 9.18
C GLU A 130 -7.33 -0.06 10.36
N SER A 131 -6.81 -1.27 10.11
CA SER A 131 -6.41 -2.20 11.16
C SER A 131 -5.25 -1.66 11.99
N ASP A 132 -4.24 -1.08 11.35
CA ASP A 132 -3.07 -0.49 12.01
C ASP A 132 -3.48 0.65 12.95
N ALA A 133 -4.33 1.56 12.47
CA ALA A 133 -4.87 2.66 13.29
C ALA A 133 -5.66 2.16 14.53
N ARG A 134 -6.39 1.05 14.41
CA ARG A 134 -7.08 0.43 15.56
C ARG A 134 -6.11 -0.18 16.56
N GLN A 135 -5.02 -0.79 16.07
CA GLN A 135 -3.98 -1.35 16.93
C GLN A 135 -3.25 -0.25 17.70
N ASP A 136 -2.88 0.84 17.03
CA ASP A 136 -2.26 2.01 17.67
C ASP A 136 -3.14 2.57 18.80
N TRP A 137 -4.44 2.74 18.53
CA TRP A 137 -5.38 3.20 19.55
C TRP A 137 -5.45 2.25 20.76
N ALA A 138 -5.47 0.94 20.51
CA ALA A 138 -5.49 -0.07 21.57
C ALA A 138 -4.19 -0.05 22.41
N ILE A 139 -3.04 0.12 21.75
CA ILE A 139 -1.72 0.24 22.41
C ILE A 139 -1.70 1.47 23.31
N CYS A 140 -2.13 2.64 22.83
CA CYS A 140 -2.21 3.85 23.67
C CYS A 140 -3.11 3.63 24.90
N GLY A 141 -4.27 2.98 24.73
CA GLY A 141 -5.16 2.68 25.85
C GLY A 141 -4.58 1.68 26.86
N LEU A 142 -3.76 0.72 26.41
CA LEU A 142 -3.03 -0.18 27.31
C LEU A 142 -1.92 0.54 28.07
N GLN A 143 -1.15 1.40 27.40
CA GLN A 143 -0.09 2.19 28.03
C GLN A 143 -0.64 3.13 29.11
N GLN A 144 -1.78 3.78 28.86
CA GLN A 144 -2.43 4.62 29.86
C GLN A 144 -2.84 3.82 31.09
N ARG A 145 -3.46 2.65 30.90
CA ARG A 145 -3.86 1.76 32.02
C ARG A 145 -2.65 1.26 32.81
N GLN A 146 -1.57 0.90 32.12
CA GLN A 146 -0.32 0.51 32.78
C GLN A 146 0.22 1.65 33.63
N GLN A 147 0.23 2.89 33.13
CA GLN A 147 0.69 4.05 33.88
C GLN A 147 -0.16 4.30 35.13
N THR A 148 -1.49 4.23 35.01
CA THR A 148 -2.39 4.36 36.16
C THR A 148 -2.16 3.26 37.20
N MET A 149 -1.96 2.01 36.76
CA MET A 149 -1.66 0.90 37.65
C MET A 149 -0.32 1.10 38.38
N MET A 150 0.73 1.55 37.68
CA MET A 150 2.01 1.84 38.31
C MET A 150 1.91 2.97 39.36
N GLN A 151 1.11 4.00 39.09
CA GLN A 151 0.84 5.06 40.06
C GLN A 151 0.07 4.54 41.29
N ALA A 152 -0.93 3.68 41.08
CA ALA A 152 -1.67 3.05 42.17
C ALA A 152 -0.75 2.17 43.03
N ILE A 153 0.06 1.31 42.41
CA ILE A 153 1.04 0.46 43.12
C ILE A 153 2.04 1.31 43.91
N ALA A 154 2.52 2.42 43.35
CA ALA A 154 3.40 3.35 44.05
C ALA A 154 2.70 3.97 45.27
N GLY A 155 1.43 4.37 45.13
CA GLY A 155 0.60 4.88 46.22
C GLY A 155 0.38 3.83 47.32
N ASP A 156 0.00 2.61 46.94
CA ASP A 156 -0.19 1.48 47.86
C ASP A 156 1.10 1.17 48.63
N ARG A 157 2.25 1.18 47.96
CA ARG A 157 3.55 0.97 48.61
C ARG A 157 3.83 2.03 49.69
N VAL A 158 3.52 3.30 49.42
CA VAL A 158 3.66 4.38 50.42
C VAL A 158 2.69 4.15 51.59
N ALA A 159 1.44 3.81 51.31
CA ALA A 159 0.44 3.56 52.35
C ALA A 159 0.81 2.35 53.23
N ILE A 160 1.25 1.25 52.62
CA ILE A 160 1.72 0.04 53.33
C ILE A 160 2.92 0.37 54.22
N ASN A 161 3.88 1.15 53.73
CA ASN A 161 5.03 1.55 54.53
C ASN A 161 4.60 2.43 55.71
N ALA A 162 3.66 3.36 55.52
CA ALA A 162 3.11 4.16 56.61
C ALA A 162 2.42 3.28 57.67
N ILE A 163 1.66 2.27 57.25
CA ILE A 163 1.03 1.29 58.16
C ILE A 163 2.11 0.52 58.95
N ARG A 164 3.16 0.02 58.29
CA ARG A 164 4.26 -0.70 58.95
C ARG A 164 4.97 0.15 60.00
N ILE A 165 5.23 1.43 59.70
CA ILE A 165 5.82 2.39 60.65
C ILE A 165 4.91 2.58 61.86
N ARG A 166 3.61 2.72 61.64
CA ARG A 166 2.63 2.84 62.72
C ARG A 166 2.59 1.61 63.61
N VAL A 167 2.53 0.40 63.03
CA VAL A 167 2.57 -0.86 63.78
C VAL A 167 3.83 -0.95 64.65
N LEU A 168 4.99 -0.53 64.12
CA LEU A 168 6.23 -0.47 64.90
C LEU A 168 6.14 0.50 66.09
N LEU A 169 5.55 1.68 65.90
CA LEU A 169 5.36 2.65 66.99
C LEU A 169 4.41 2.11 68.07
N ASP A 170 3.32 1.46 67.67
CA ASP A 170 2.35 0.86 68.58
C ASP A 170 3.00 -0.28 69.38
N HIS A 171 3.78 -1.16 68.74
CA HIS A 171 4.58 -2.18 69.45
C HIS A 171 5.59 -1.55 70.40
N GLY A 172 6.29 -0.49 69.97
CA GLY A 172 7.23 0.26 70.81
C GLY A 172 6.57 0.79 72.08
N ARG A 173 5.39 1.39 71.94
CA ARG A 173 4.58 1.88 73.06
C ARG A 173 4.13 0.77 73.99
N ASP A 174 3.62 -0.34 73.48
CA ASP A 174 3.19 -1.46 74.32
C ASP A 174 4.33 -2.13 75.07
N HIS A 175 5.52 -2.21 74.46
CA HIS A 175 6.72 -2.65 75.16
C HIS A 175 7.12 -1.65 76.26
N LEU A 176 7.06 -0.35 75.97
CA LEU A 176 7.37 0.70 76.93
C LEU A 176 6.42 0.69 78.14
N ALA A 177 5.12 0.50 77.90
CA ALA A 177 4.12 0.36 78.95
C ALA A 177 4.39 -0.84 79.85
N ARG A 178 4.75 -1.98 79.25
CA ARG A 178 5.17 -3.17 80.00
C ARG A 178 6.43 -2.94 80.83
N LEU A 179 7.41 -2.19 80.34
CA LEU A 179 8.58 -1.77 81.13
C LEU A 179 8.18 -0.89 82.32
N CYS A 180 7.13 -0.08 82.18
CA CYS A 180 6.59 0.75 83.25
C CYS A 180 5.66 -0.02 84.21
N GLY A 181 5.39 -1.31 83.98
CA GLY A 181 4.54 -2.16 84.82
C GLY A 181 3.06 -2.20 84.43
N TYR A 182 2.70 -1.78 83.21
CA TYR A 182 1.32 -1.76 82.70
C TYR A 182 1.11 -2.82 81.62
N THR A 183 -0.15 -3.13 81.32
CA THR A 183 -0.48 -4.22 80.38
C THR A 183 -0.27 -3.84 78.92
N ASN A 184 -0.64 -2.62 78.55
CA ASN A 184 -0.47 -2.03 77.22
C ASN A 184 -0.41 -0.49 77.33
N TRP A 185 -0.22 0.19 76.20
CA TRP A 185 -0.11 1.65 76.18
C TRP A 185 -1.37 2.36 76.67
N ASP A 186 -2.55 1.90 76.29
CA ASP A 186 -3.83 2.49 76.69
C ASP A 186 -4.03 2.42 78.22
N ASP A 187 -3.63 1.31 78.84
CA ASP A 187 -3.66 1.12 80.30
C ASP A 187 -2.72 2.08 81.04
N LEU A 188 -1.57 2.38 80.44
CA LEU A 188 -0.62 3.37 80.97
C LEU A 188 -1.16 4.80 80.85
N GLU A 189 -1.67 5.18 79.67
CA GLU A 189 -2.23 6.53 79.43
C GLU A 189 -3.46 6.81 80.30
N LEU A 190 -4.30 5.80 80.56
CA LEU A 190 -5.48 5.95 81.41
C LEU A 190 -5.12 6.22 82.89
N LYS A 191 -4.02 5.64 83.37
CA LYS A 191 -3.65 5.64 84.79
C LYS A 191 -2.65 6.72 85.18
N ILE A 192 -1.86 7.23 84.22
CA ILE A 192 -0.82 8.23 84.48
C ILE A 192 -1.18 9.56 83.80
N PRO A 193 -1.23 10.69 84.55
CA PRO A 193 -1.40 12.01 83.96
C PRO A 193 -0.32 12.30 82.91
N SER A 194 -0.72 12.90 81.78
CA SER A 194 0.18 13.19 80.65
C SER A 194 1.46 13.94 81.07
N ASP A 195 1.35 14.85 82.04
CA ASP A 195 2.48 15.65 82.54
C ASP A 195 3.51 14.84 83.34
N SER A 196 3.10 13.69 83.91
CA SER A 196 3.96 12.80 84.69
C SER A 196 4.47 11.59 83.89
N LEU A 197 3.88 11.34 82.71
CA LEU A 197 4.21 10.19 81.86
C LEU A 197 5.67 10.23 81.40
N ARG A 198 6.13 11.40 80.96
CA ARG A 198 7.51 11.60 80.45
C ARG A 198 8.55 11.30 81.52
N ASP A 199 8.35 11.80 82.74
CA ASP A 199 9.30 11.62 83.85
C ASP A 199 9.36 10.16 84.32
N LEU A 200 8.21 9.50 84.40
CA LEU A 200 8.11 8.08 84.71
C LEU A 200 8.88 7.24 83.68
N VAL A 201 8.59 7.45 82.40
CA VAL A 201 9.26 6.73 81.31
C VAL A 201 10.76 6.99 81.31
N HIS A 202 11.19 8.23 81.49
CA HIS A 202 12.62 8.58 81.51
C HIS A 202 13.36 7.89 82.67
N LYS A 203 12.73 7.79 83.85
CA LYS A 203 13.28 7.05 85.00
C LYS A 203 13.41 5.55 84.70
N VAL A 204 12.37 4.94 84.11
CA VAL A 204 12.34 3.52 83.76
C VAL A 204 13.41 3.19 82.71
N LEU A 205 13.50 3.98 81.64
CA LEU A 205 14.48 3.72 80.57
C LEU A 205 15.94 3.88 81.03
N ASN A 206 16.24 4.85 81.90
CA ASN A 206 17.59 5.03 82.43
C ASN A 206 18.05 3.93 83.38
N THR A 207 17.09 3.25 84.02
CA THR A 207 17.33 2.10 84.92
C THR A 207 17.17 0.74 84.22
N SER A 208 16.77 0.74 82.94
CA SER A 208 16.61 -0.48 82.15
C SER A 208 17.93 -1.24 82.01
N LYS A 209 17.84 -2.58 82.11
CA LYS A 209 18.95 -3.51 81.86
C LYS A 209 19.17 -3.76 80.37
N ASP A 210 18.17 -3.49 79.54
CA ASP A 210 18.29 -3.65 78.09
C ASP A 210 19.00 -2.42 77.49
N PRO A 211 20.18 -2.59 76.86
CA PRO A 211 20.94 -1.48 76.30
C PRO A 211 20.19 -0.75 75.18
N ASN A 212 19.28 -1.42 74.45
CA ASN A 212 18.51 -0.80 73.36
C ASN A 212 17.43 0.13 73.91
N TRP A 213 16.68 -0.28 74.93
CA TRP A 213 15.71 0.59 75.61
C TRP A 213 16.39 1.73 76.38
N LYS A 214 17.56 1.46 76.97
CA LYS A 214 18.38 2.52 77.59
C LYS A 214 18.85 3.56 76.57
N ALA A 215 19.14 3.14 75.33
CA ALA A 215 19.48 4.05 74.24
C ALA A 215 18.30 4.94 73.83
N ILE A 216 17.06 4.45 73.87
CA ILE A 216 15.85 5.28 73.66
C ILE A 216 15.77 6.39 74.71
N GLY A 217 15.95 6.06 75.99
CA GLY A 217 15.86 7.04 77.08
C GLY A 217 16.91 8.16 77.01
N ARG A 218 18.02 7.93 76.31
CA ARG A 218 19.11 8.90 76.11
C ARG A 218 18.93 9.79 74.88
N LYS A 219 17.99 9.45 73.99
CA LYS A 219 17.73 10.18 72.75
C LYS A 219 16.34 10.82 72.82
N PRO A 220 16.24 12.11 73.17
CA PRO A 220 14.95 12.76 73.37
C PRO A 220 14.08 12.71 72.10
N GLU A 221 14.66 12.70 70.91
CA GLU A 221 13.93 12.63 69.64
C GLU A 221 13.23 11.27 69.46
N VAL A 222 13.88 10.18 69.86
CA VAL A 222 13.33 8.82 69.80
C VAL A 222 12.22 8.64 70.83
N LEU A 223 12.46 9.18 72.03
CA LEU A 223 11.48 9.16 73.11
C LEU A 223 10.24 9.99 72.74
N ASN A 224 10.42 11.21 72.21
CA ASN A 224 9.32 12.06 71.75
C ASN A 224 8.49 11.36 70.67
N MET A 225 9.12 10.61 69.75
CA MET A 225 8.41 9.87 68.72
C MET A 225 7.50 8.74 69.25
N LEU A 226 7.84 8.17 70.42
CA LEU A 226 7.03 7.18 71.13
C LEU A 226 6.02 7.79 72.09
N LEU A 227 6.27 8.97 72.65
CA LEU A 227 5.38 9.58 73.64
C LEU A 227 4.34 10.50 72.99
N GLU A 228 4.74 11.29 72.00
CA GLU A 228 3.90 12.35 71.44
C GLU A 228 3.19 11.90 70.15
N PRO A 229 2.05 12.51 69.80
CA PRO A 229 1.46 12.37 68.48
C PRO A 229 2.43 12.87 67.42
N SER A 230 2.79 12.01 66.47
CA SER A 230 3.65 12.37 65.33
C SER A 230 2.84 12.40 64.03
N THR A 231 3.36 13.09 63.02
CA THR A 231 2.80 13.06 61.66
C THR A 231 2.77 11.65 61.06
N LEU A 232 3.63 10.76 61.56
CA LEU A 232 3.69 9.33 61.22
C LEU A 232 2.57 8.50 61.88
N ARG A 233 1.86 9.08 62.86
CA ARG A 233 0.73 8.47 63.61
C ARG A 233 -0.52 9.35 63.48
N ARG A 234 -0.99 9.63 62.25
CA ARG A 234 -2.29 10.31 62.05
C ARG A 234 -3.48 9.44 62.50
N ASP A 235 -4.54 10.11 62.93
CA ASP A 235 -5.66 9.63 63.74
C ASP A 235 -6.22 8.24 63.41
N GLY A 236 -6.52 7.50 64.48
CA GLY A 236 -7.12 6.16 64.51
C GLY A 236 -6.52 5.37 65.68
N ASN A 237 -7.30 4.95 66.65
CA ASN A 237 -6.72 4.29 67.84
C ASN A 237 -6.60 2.77 67.70
N THR A 238 -6.63 2.22 66.49
CA THR A 238 -6.53 0.77 66.32
C THR A 238 -6.10 0.42 64.91
N ALA A 239 -4.81 0.11 64.72
CA ALA A 239 -4.36 -0.55 63.50
C ALA A 239 -4.76 -2.03 63.57
N ALA A 240 -5.94 -2.38 63.08
CA ALA A 240 -6.34 -3.77 62.87
C ALA A 240 -5.65 -4.36 61.62
N HIS A 241 -4.31 -4.34 61.57
CA HIS A 241 -3.55 -5.01 60.51
C HIS A 241 -2.31 -5.68 61.08
N ALA A 242 -2.34 -7.02 61.07
CA ALA A 242 -1.24 -7.91 61.42
C ALA A 242 -0.11 -7.81 60.39
N SER A 243 0.64 -6.70 60.38
CA SER A 243 1.95 -6.72 59.73
C SER A 243 2.83 -7.67 60.51
N THR A 244 3.26 -8.74 59.87
CA THR A 244 4.22 -9.67 60.48
C THR A 244 5.52 -8.92 60.78
N GLN A 245 6.20 -9.34 61.84
CA GLN A 245 7.49 -8.78 62.26
C GLN A 245 8.50 -8.68 61.10
N GLU A 246 8.44 -9.64 60.17
CA GLU A 246 9.27 -9.74 58.96
C GLU A 246 9.08 -8.58 57.98
N LEU A 247 7.88 -7.97 57.92
CA LEU A 247 7.55 -6.94 56.94
C LEU A 247 7.78 -5.51 57.44
N ILE A 248 7.97 -5.33 58.75
CA ILE A 248 8.18 -4.01 59.38
C ILE A 248 9.51 -3.36 58.99
N PRO A 249 10.66 -4.08 58.90
CA PRO A 249 11.93 -3.52 58.42
C PRO A 249 11.81 -2.79 57.09
N HIS A 250 11.03 -3.34 56.15
CA HIS A 250 10.81 -2.74 54.83
C HIS A 250 10.19 -1.34 54.91
N GLY A 251 9.32 -1.09 55.89
CA GLY A 251 8.75 0.24 56.14
C GLY A 251 9.81 1.23 56.63
N VAL A 252 10.65 0.81 57.59
CA VAL A 252 11.75 1.62 58.16
C VAL A 252 12.77 1.99 57.09
N LEU A 253 13.22 1.00 56.30
CA LEU A 253 14.23 1.20 55.27
C LEU A 253 13.72 2.05 54.10
N ALA A 254 12.42 2.02 53.81
CA ALA A 254 11.81 2.80 52.74
C ALA A 254 11.57 4.28 53.09
N MET A 255 11.82 4.72 54.34
CA MET A 255 11.66 6.12 54.74
C MET A 255 12.67 7.01 54.01
N SER A 256 12.22 8.08 53.36
CA SER A 256 13.09 9.01 52.62
C SER A 256 13.89 9.95 53.52
N VAL A 257 13.40 10.23 54.73
CA VAL A 257 14.00 11.18 55.66
C VAL A 257 15.00 10.45 56.57
N ASN A 258 16.29 10.76 56.40
CA ASN A 258 17.38 10.04 57.09
C ASN A 258 17.30 10.07 58.62
N TRP A 259 16.88 11.19 59.22
CA TRP A 259 16.78 11.28 60.68
C TRP A 259 15.59 10.48 61.21
N GLU A 260 14.43 10.52 60.54
CA GLU A 260 13.26 9.70 60.90
C GLU A 260 13.59 8.21 60.76
N ARG A 261 14.28 7.83 59.68
CA ARG A 261 14.79 6.47 59.50
C ARG A 261 15.67 6.04 60.66
N ALA A 262 16.63 6.87 61.08
CA ALA A 262 17.53 6.55 62.19
C ALA A 262 16.80 6.41 63.54
N VAL A 263 15.77 7.23 63.77
CA VAL A 263 14.88 7.13 64.94
C VAL A 263 14.11 5.80 64.89
N MET A 264 13.44 5.51 63.78
CA MET A 264 12.65 4.28 63.59
C MET A 264 13.52 3.02 63.67
N THR A 265 14.75 3.04 63.17
CA THR A 265 15.73 1.95 63.36
C THR A 265 16.08 1.73 64.83
N THR A 266 16.22 2.81 65.60
CA THR A 266 16.49 2.71 67.05
C THR A 266 15.31 2.08 67.78
N ILE A 267 14.07 2.47 67.42
CA ILE A 267 12.84 1.88 67.97
C ILE A 267 12.73 0.40 67.58
N PHE A 268 12.95 0.08 66.30
CA PHE A 268 12.93 -1.29 65.79
C PHE A 268 13.89 -2.21 66.56
N ARG A 269 15.12 -1.76 66.77
CA ARG A 269 16.13 -2.51 67.52
C ARG A 269 15.74 -2.73 68.99
N ALA A 270 15.11 -1.75 69.62
CA ALA A 270 14.64 -1.91 71.00
C ALA A 270 13.45 -2.88 71.11
N VAL A 271 12.54 -2.85 70.14
CA VAL A 271 11.36 -3.73 70.12
C VAL A 271 11.73 -5.17 69.80
N TYR A 272 12.57 -5.41 68.79
CA TYR A 272 12.84 -6.75 68.26
C TYR A 272 14.24 -7.30 68.55
N GLY A 273 15.15 -6.49 69.09
CA GLY A 273 16.52 -6.92 69.41
C GLY A 273 17.44 -7.17 68.22
N ILE A 274 16.99 -6.87 67.00
CA ILE A 274 17.71 -7.10 65.74
C ILE A 274 17.78 -5.82 64.90
N GLU A 275 18.71 -5.78 63.93
CA GLU A 275 18.77 -4.70 62.94
C GLU A 275 17.68 -4.88 61.88
N PRO A 276 17.12 -3.78 61.34
CA PRO A 276 16.23 -3.88 60.19
C PRO A 276 17.04 -4.30 58.96
N ASP A 277 16.85 -5.54 58.51
CA ASP A 277 17.45 -6.09 57.29
C ASP A 277 16.39 -6.16 56.18
N ALA A 278 16.80 -5.95 54.93
CA ALA A 278 15.98 -6.06 53.74
C ALA A 278 15.86 -7.51 53.23
N ASN A 279 16.66 -8.45 53.77
CA ASN A 279 16.75 -9.83 53.29
C ASN A 279 15.77 -10.84 53.92
N PHE A 280 14.75 -10.36 54.64
CA PHE A 280 13.64 -11.18 55.16
C PHE A 280 12.38 -11.00 54.31
#